data_AF-A0A3N5R2B9-F1
#
_entry.id   AF-A0A3N5R2B9-F1
#
_cell.length_a   1.000
_cell.length_b   1.000
_cell.length_c   1.000
_cell.angle_alpha   90.00
_cell.angle_beta   90.00
_cell.angle_gamma   90.00
#
_symmetry.space_group_name_H-M   'P 1'
#
loop_
_entity.id
_entity.type
_entity.pdbx_description
1 polymer ?
#
loop_
_entity_poly.entity_id
_entity_poly.type
_entity_poly.pdbx_seq_one_letter_code
_entity_poly.pdbx_strand_id
1 'polypeptide(L)'
;MKTTGTVIKKFLILTASLCLLVATTGTSKAAVEATIIVNDWEDIPGNGKCSVREAVQAANENFIVDSCAAGSPSGTDLILVNDDLAHDYSLGSSGSHIEIKSSVKITGSSLNGVRINGNFQDRIFFINATGHAVTLENLTLKNGEATDVGIINDIGYGNSGGAIFNNS
;
A
#
# COMPACT_ATOMS: atom_id res chain seq x y z
N MET A 1 -7.12 -86.13 -41.61
CA MET A 1 -8.57 -86.13 -41.91
C MET A 1 -9.26 -85.32 -40.80
N LYS A 2 -10.06 -84.31 -41.19
CA LYS A 2 -10.78 -83.28 -40.40
C LYS A 2 -10.02 -82.03 -39.90
N THR A 3 -10.01 -81.05 -40.80
CA THR A 3 -10.22 -79.59 -40.64
C THR A 3 -11.39 -79.27 -39.66
N THR A 4 -11.67 -78.09 -39.08
CA THR A 4 -11.45 -76.64 -39.31
C THR A 4 -12.14 -75.89 -38.15
N GLY A 5 -11.81 -74.63 -37.82
CA GLY A 5 -12.70 -73.80 -36.99
C GLY A 5 -12.14 -72.51 -36.36
N THR A 6 -11.92 -71.49 -37.19
CA THR A 6 -11.62 -70.08 -36.84
C THR A 6 -12.74 -69.40 -36.03
N VAL A 7 -12.43 -68.58 -35.01
CA VAL A 7 -13.14 -67.31 -34.77
C VAL A 7 -12.17 -66.23 -34.26
N ILE A 8 -11.95 -65.26 -35.13
CA ILE A 8 -11.37 -63.94 -34.86
C ILE A 8 -12.41 -63.13 -34.06
N LYS A 9 -12.04 -62.55 -32.91
CA LYS A 9 -12.78 -61.42 -32.33
C LYS A 9 -11.90 -60.17 -32.29
N LYS A 10 -12.28 -59.25 -33.17
CA LYS A 10 -11.77 -57.88 -33.31
C LYS A 10 -12.14 -57.03 -32.08
N PHE A 11 -11.23 -56.11 -31.76
CA PHE A 11 -11.46 -54.76 -31.23
C PHE A 11 -12.32 -54.58 -29.96
N LEU A 12 -11.69 -54.13 -28.87
CA LEU A 12 -12.17 -52.92 -28.20
C LEU A 12 -11.01 -52.16 -27.54
N ILE A 13 -11.00 -50.86 -27.84
CA ILE A 13 -10.09 -49.80 -27.42
C ILE A 13 -10.36 -49.49 -25.94
N LEU A 14 -9.33 -49.17 -25.14
CA LEU A 14 -9.23 -47.89 -24.42
C LEU A 14 -7.96 -47.82 -23.56
N THR A 15 -7.20 -46.78 -23.84
CA THR A 15 -6.02 -46.28 -23.14
C THR A 15 -6.28 -46.06 -21.64
N ALA A 16 -5.70 -46.91 -20.79
CA ALA A 16 -5.62 -46.68 -19.36
C ALA A 16 -4.41 -45.78 -19.01
N SER A 17 -4.30 -44.62 -19.67
CA SER A 17 -3.51 -43.51 -19.12
C SER A 17 -4.42 -42.76 -18.18
N LEU A 18 -4.48 -43.23 -16.94
CA LEU A 18 -5.04 -42.49 -15.82
C LEU A 18 -4.16 -41.25 -15.64
N CYS A 19 -4.48 -40.17 -16.38
CA CYS A 19 -4.02 -38.84 -16.08
C CYS A 19 -4.44 -38.56 -14.64
N LEU A 20 -3.50 -38.73 -13.71
CA LEU A 20 -3.60 -38.26 -12.36
C LEU A 20 -3.61 -36.72 -12.45
N LEU A 21 -4.80 -36.17 -12.67
CA LEU A 21 -5.04 -34.74 -12.58
C LEU A 21 -4.88 -34.40 -11.11
N VAL A 22 -3.63 -34.14 -10.71
CA VAL A 22 -3.32 -33.54 -9.42
C VAL A 22 -3.95 -32.16 -9.48
N ALA A 23 -5.19 -32.07 -9.01
CA ALA A 23 -5.83 -30.81 -8.70
C ALA A 23 -5.00 -30.19 -7.58
N THR A 24 -3.99 -29.40 -7.96
CA THR A 24 -3.32 -28.50 -7.04
C THR A 24 -4.37 -27.48 -6.65
N THR A 25 -5.13 -27.78 -5.59
CA THR A 25 -5.95 -26.79 -4.92
C THR A 25 -4.98 -25.73 -4.41
N GLY A 26 -4.80 -24.69 -5.22
CA GLY A 26 -4.03 -23.51 -4.87
C GLY A 26 -4.58 -23.02 -3.56
N THR A 27 -3.83 -23.23 -2.49
CA THR A 27 -4.10 -22.57 -1.23
C THR A 27 -3.74 -21.12 -1.45
N SER A 28 -4.75 -20.30 -1.75
CA SER A 28 -4.60 -18.85 -1.77
C SER A 28 -4.10 -18.45 -0.39
N LYS A 29 -2.80 -18.15 -0.26
CA LYS A 29 -2.24 -17.61 0.97
C LYS A 29 -2.99 -16.31 1.23
N ALA A 30 -3.76 -16.25 2.32
CA ALA A 30 -4.39 -15.01 2.74
C ALA A 30 -3.30 -13.94 2.85
N ALA A 31 -3.51 -12.79 2.21
CA ALA A 31 -2.64 -11.64 2.38
C ALA A 31 -2.61 -11.28 3.88
N VAL A 32 -1.43 -11.00 4.40
CA VAL A 32 -1.28 -10.54 5.78
C VAL A 32 -1.41 -9.02 5.74
N GLU A 33 -2.45 -8.47 6.32
CA GLU A 33 -2.61 -7.02 6.43
C GLU A 33 -2.09 -6.57 7.79
N ALA A 34 -1.08 -5.69 7.81
CA ALA A 34 -0.67 -5.03 9.06
C ALA A 34 -1.59 -3.85 9.34
N THR A 35 -1.89 -3.61 10.61
CA THR A 35 -2.53 -2.37 11.06
C THR A 35 -1.51 -1.53 11.81
N ILE A 36 -1.23 -0.34 11.30
CA ILE A 36 -0.30 0.63 11.87
C ILE A 36 -1.12 1.81 12.38
N ILE A 37 -1.08 2.04 13.70
CA ILE A 37 -1.86 3.08 14.36
C ILE A 37 -0.99 4.32 14.54
N VAL A 38 -1.36 5.41 13.87
CA VAL A 38 -0.72 6.72 14.07
C VAL A 38 -1.34 7.39 15.29
N ASN A 39 -0.49 7.84 16.20
CA ASN A 39 -0.87 8.49 17.46
C ASN A 39 -0.06 9.76 17.74
N ASP A 40 0.58 10.29 16.69
CA ASP A 40 1.28 11.55 16.74
C ASP A 40 0.81 12.51 15.64
N TRP A 41 0.64 13.77 16.04
CA TRP A 41 0.16 14.86 15.20
C TRP A 41 1.30 15.80 14.79
N GLU A 42 2.51 15.45 15.16
CA GLU A 42 3.74 16.14 14.80
C GLU A 42 4.52 15.29 13.80
N ASP A 43 5.19 15.93 12.85
CA ASP A 43 6.09 15.27 11.89
C ASP A 43 7.54 15.40 12.40
N ILE A 44 7.79 14.85 13.59
CA ILE A 44 9.09 14.88 14.26
C ILE A 44 9.63 13.45 14.31
N PRO A 45 10.72 13.15 13.59
CA PRO A 45 11.30 11.81 13.58
C PRO A 45 11.82 11.38 14.95
N GLY A 46 11.52 10.15 15.36
CA GLY A 46 12.16 9.50 16.50
C GLY A 46 11.80 10.12 17.85
N ASN A 47 10.60 10.66 17.99
CA ASN A 47 10.13 11.30 19.22
C ASN A 47 9.46 10.32 20.21
N GLY A 48 9.49 9.02 19.93
CA GLY A 48 8.89 7.97 20.76
C GLY A 48 7.40 7.78 20.51
N LYS A 49 6.89 8.25 19.38
CA LYS A 49 5.50 8.06 18.96
C LYS A 49 5.46 7.55 17.51
N CYS A 50 4.25 7.40 16.97
CA CYS A 50 4.06 6.99 15.59
C CYS A 50 3.35 8.10 14.82
N SER A 51 4.10 8.86 14.03
CA SER A 51 3.62 9.87 13.08
C SER A 51 3.11 9.26 11.78
N VAL A 52 2.42 10.04 10.94
CA VAL A 52 1.99 9.59 9.61
C VAL A 52 3.19 9.21 8.74
N ARG A 53 4.28 10.00 8.80
CA ARG A 53 5.50 9.72 8.05
C ARG A 53 6.13 8.41 8.48
N GLU A 54 6.27 8.19 9.78
CA GLU A 54 6.88 6.96 10.32
C GLU A 54 6.01 5.74 10.02
N ALA A 55 4.68 5.87 10.08
CA ALA A 55 3.77 4.77 9.72
C ALA A 55 3.90 4.38 8.25
N VAL A 56 4.01 5.36 7.35
CA VAL A 56 4.26 5.09 5.92
C VAL A 56 5.64 4.47 5.71
N GLN A 57 6.67 4.93 6.43
CA GLN A 57 8.00 4.31 6.38
C GLN A 57 7.96 2.85 6.85
N ALA A 58 7.24 2.57 7.94
CA ALA A 58 7.07 1.22 8.46
C ALA A 58 6.34 0.29 7.47
N ALA A 59 5.33 0.81 6.75
CA ALA A 59 4.62 0.09 5.69
C ALA A 59 5.47 -0.12 4.42
N ASN A 60 6.34 0.83 4.08
CA ASN A 60 7.24 0.70 2.93
C ASN A 60 8.33 -0.34 3.19
N GLU A 61 8.93 -0.31 4.38
CA GLU A 61 10.10 -1.11 4.73
C GLU A 61 9.76 -2.46 5.39
N ASN A 62 8.48 -2.67 5.75
CA ASN A 62 8.03 -3.84 6.53
C ASN A 62 8.82 -4.02 7.83
N PHE A 63 9.16 -2.90 8.47
CA PHE A 63 10.00 -2.85 9.66
C PHE A 63 9.46 -1.84 10.67
N ILE A 64 9.80 -2.02 11.95
CA ILE A 64 9.41 -1.09 13.02
C ILE A 64 10.16 0.23 12.82
N VAL A 65 9.42 1.34 12.70
CA VAL A 65 9.98 2.69 12.62
C VAL A 65 9.50 3.46 13.84
N ASP A 66 10.45 3.90 14.67
CA ASP A 66 10.18 4.43 16.01
C ASP A 66 9.18 3.55 16.78
N SER A 67 8.01 4.09 17.12
CA SER A 67 6.97 3.39 17.87
C SER A 67 5.85 2.85 16.96
N CYS A 68 6.01 2.94 15.63
CA CYS A 68 5.10 2.34 14.66
C CYS A 68 5.34 0.84 14.52
N ALA A 69 4.25 0.06 14.47
CA ALA A 69 4.33 -1.36 14.12
C ALA A 69 4.87 -1.55 12.71
N ALA A 70 5.59 -2.65 12.47
CA ALA A 70 6.07 -3.01 11.15
C ALA A 70 4.91 -3.27 10.18
N GLY A 71 5.10 -2.89 8.92
CA GLY A 71 4.24 -3.28 7.80
C GLY A 71 4.30 -4.77 7.47
N SER A 72 3.55 -5.17 6.44
CA SER A 72 3.49 -6.55 5.99
C SER A 72 4.19 -6.79 4.64
N PRO A 73 5.01 -7.84 4.51
CA PRO A 73 5.68 -8.17 3.24
C PRO A 73 4.71 -8.60 2.12
N SER A 74 3.42 -8.80 2.42
CA SER A 74 2.41 -9.17 1.44
C SER A 74 1.02 -8.73 1.89
N GLY A 75 0.35 -7.90 1.10
CA GLY A 75 -0.99 -7.41 1.41
C GLY A 75 -1.08 -5.91 1.18
N THR A 76 -2.16 -5.31 1.67
CA THR A 76 -2.32 -3.86 1.75
C THR A 76 -2.30 -3.49 3.21
N ASP A 77 -1.35 -2.69 3.65
CA ASP A 77 -1.29 -2.29 5.06
C ASP A 77 -2.32 -1.20 5.36
N LEU A 78 -3.00 -1.33 6.51
CA LEU A 78 -3.91 -0.33 7.03
C LEU A 78 -3.15 0.65 7.93
N ILE A 79 -3.03 1.89 7.48
CA ILE A 79 -2.56 3.00 8.30
C ILE A 79 -3.79 3.71 8.86
N LEU A 80 -4.08 3.49 10.13
CA LEU A 80 -5.18 4.14 10.84
C LEU A 80 -4.67 5.39 11.54
N VAL A 81 -5.09 6.55 11.06
CA VAL A 81 -4.74 7.83 11.64
C VAL A 81 -5.76 8.19 12.71
N ASN A 82 -5.32 8.25 13.97
CA ASN A 82 -6.19 8.66 15.06
C ASN A 82 -6.57 10.13 14.91
N ASP A 83 -7.86 10.40 15.08
CA ASP A 83 -8.39 11.74 15.05
C ASP A 83 -8.05 12.51 16.34
N ASP A 84 -7.49 13.70 16.14
CA ASP A 84 -7.44 14.75 17.14
C ASP A 84 -8.12 15.98 16.55
N LEU A 85 -9.36 16.19 16.96
CA LEU A 85 -10.17 17.29 16.45
C LEU A 85 -9.56 18.67 16.74
N ALA A 86 -8.61 18.76 17.68
CA ALA A 86 -7.96 20.00 18.05
C ALA A 86 -6.72 20.33 17.20
N HIS A 87 -6.12 19.34 16.52
CA HIS A 87 -4.83 19.53 15.85
C HIS A 87 -4.82 18.95 14.43
N ASP A 88 -4.09 19.61 13.53
CA ASP A 88 -3.75 19.02 12.24
C ASP A 88 -2.42 18.27 12.36
N TYR A 89 -2.29 17.12 11.71
CA TYR A 89 -0.96 16.59 11.39
C TYR A 89 -0.27 17.55 10.43
N SER A 90 0.74 18.27 10.87
CA SER A 90 1.43 19.25 10.03
C SER A 90 2.79 18.73 9.60
N LEU A 91 3.08 18.79 8.29
CA LEU A 91 4.41 18.47 7.79
C LEU A 91 5.45 19.36 8.48
N GLY A 92 6.50 18.71 8.94
CA GLY A 92 7.58 19.32 9.70
C GLY A 92 8.47 20.12 8.77
N SER A 93 9.11 21.16 9.31
CA SER A 93 10.07 22.00 8.57
C SER A 93 11.33 21.25 8.12
N SER A 94 11.57 20.04 8.63
CA SER A 94 12.69 19.17 8.26
C SER A 94 12.36 18.12 7.19
N GLY A 95 11.11 17.99 6.76
CA GLY A 95 10.65 16.90 5.90
C GLY A 95 10.16 17.35 4.51
N SER A 96 10.52 16.59 3.47
CA SER A 96 9.83 16.63 2.17
C SER A 96 8.44 15.98 2.28
N HIS A 97 7.71 15.85 1.18
CA HIS A 97 6.53 14.98 1.08
C HIS A 97 6.70 13.60 1.75
N ILE A 98 5.57 12.96 2.08
CA ILE A 98 5.50 11.57 2.56
C ILE A 98 5.49 10.65 1.33
N GLU A 99 6.54 9.85 1.17
CA GLU A 99 6.69 8.93 0.03
C GLU A 99 6.04 7.57 0.32
N ILE A 100 5.14 7.13 -0.56
CA ILE A 100 4.46 5.82 -0.50
C ILE A 100 5.03 4.92 -1.60
N LYS A 101 5.53 3.74 -1.23
CA LYS A 101 6.15 2.76 -2.15
C LYS A 101 5.44 1.41 -2.20
N SER A 102 4.60 1.11 -1.21
CA SER A 102 3.90 -0.18 -1.09
C SER A 102 2.37 -0.02 -1.16
N SER A 103 1.66 -1.15 -1.12
CA SER A 103 0.19 -1.14 -1.08
C SER A 103 -0.28 -0.71 0.31
N VAL A 104 -0.98 0.41 0.39
CA VAL A 104 -1.48 0.95 1.66
C VAL A 104 -2.91 1.47 1.55
N LYS A 105 -3.65 1.38 2.65
CA LYS A 105 -4.87 2.14 2.91
C LYS A 105 -4.60 3.09 4.07
N ILE A 106 -4.54 4.39 3.79
CA ILE A 106 -4.41 5.41 4.82
C ILE A 106 -5.81 5.96 5.10
N THR A 107 -6.25 5.82 6.35
CA THR A 107 -7.59 6.27 6.73
C THR A 107 -7.65 6.99 8.06
N GLY A 108 -8.45 8.07 8.11
CA GLY A 108 -8.79 8.73 9.36
C GLY A 108 -9.78 7.93 10.20
N SER A 109 -9.59 7.90 11.51
CA SER A 109 -10.45 7.17 12.45
C SER A 109 -11.83 7.80 12.66
N SER A 110 -12.09 9.00 12.13
CA SER A 110 -13.37 9.71 12.28
C SER A 110 -13.97 10.17 10.96
N LEU A 111 -15.30 10.33 10.95
CA LEU A 111 -16.06 10.83 9.79
C LEU A 111 -15.86 12.32 9.52
N ASN A 112 -15.37 13.08 10.51
CA ASN A 112 -15.01 14.48 10.32
C ASN A 112 -13.68 14.63 9.57
N GLY A 113 -12.99 13.50 9.35
CA GLY A 113 -11.75 13.36 8.61
C GLY A 113 -10.55 13.86 9.40
N VAL A 114 -9.49 13.05 9.45
CA VAL A 114 -8.22 13.53 10.00
C VAL A 114 -7.65 14.59 9.08
N ARG A 115 -7.18 15.70 9.66
CA ARG A 115 -6.60 16.81 8.90
C ARG A 115 -5.09 16.62 8.77
N ILE A 116 -4.62 16.55 7.53
CA ILE A 116 -3.20 16.55 7.20
C ILE A 116 -2.89 17.85 6.47
N ASN A 117 -1.98 18.62 7.04
CA ASN A 117 -1.59 19.96 6.63
C ASN A 117 -0.18 19.89 6.02
N GLY A 118 -0.07 20.19 4.72
CA GLY A 118 1.20 20.28 4.01
C GLY A 118 2.08 21.45 4.45
N ASN A 119 1.53 22.34 5.30
CA ASN A 119 2.20 23.49 5.89
C ASN A 119 2.86 24.43 4.84
N PHE A 120 2.33 24.43 3.60
CA PHE A 120 2.89 25.18 2.48
C PHE A 120 4.39 24.87 2.27
N GLN A 121 4.80 23.62 2.48
CA GLN A 121 6.20 23.20 2.31
C GLN A 121 6.38 22.38 1.03
N ASP A 122 5.51 21.39 0.81
CA ASP A 122 5.56 20.49 -0.35
C ASP A 122 4.16 19.84 -0.50
N ARG A 123 4.04 18.93 -1.46
CA ARG A 123 2.93 17.99 -1.55
C ARG A 123 2.92 17.14 -0.28
N ILE A 124 1.74 16.69 0.13
CA ILE A 124 1.61 15.83 1.30
C ILE A 124 2.07 14.41 0.96
N PHE A 125 1.54 13.84 -0.12
CA PHE A 125 1.84 12.48 -0.54
C PHE A 125 2.50 12.45 -1.92
N PHE A 126 3.61 11.74 -2.02
CA PHE A 126 4.25 11.34 -3.28
C PHE A 126 4.12 9.83 -3.42
N ILE A 127 3.30 9.39 -4.36
CA ILE A 127 3.04 7.97 -4.59
C ILE A 127 4.00 7.47 -5.66
N ASN A 128 4.94 6.62 -5.24
CA ASN A 128 5.94 5.96 -6.07
C ASN A 128 5.79 4.43 -5.92
N ALA A 129 4.58 3.95 -6.22
CA ALA A 129 4.11 2.62 -5.85
C ALA A 129 3.62 1.85 -7.08
N THR A 130 4.43 1.80 -8.14
CA THR A 130 4.09 1.08 -9.38
C THR A 130 3.73 -0.38 -9.09
N GLY A 131 2.54 -0.80 -9.53
CA GLY A 131 2.02 -2.15 -9.28
C GLY A 131 1.36 -2.36 -7.90
N HIS A 132 1.31 -1.31 -7.07
CA HIS A 132 0.67 -1.33 -5.76
C HIS A 132 -0.62 -0.49 -5.74
N ALA A 133 -1.53 -0.83 -4.83
CA ALA A 133 -2.77 -0.10 -4.63
C ALA A 133 -2.64 0.87 -3.45
N VAL A 134 -2.92 2.15 -3.68
CA VAL A 134 -2.94 3.18 -2.63
C VAL A 134 -4.36 3.72 -2.48
N THR A 135 -4.89 3.64 -1.28
CA THR A 135 -6.21 4.18 -0.91
C THR A 135 -6.04 5.25 0.16
N LEU A 136 -6.57 6.44 -0.07
CA LEU A 136 -6.64 7.53 0.91
C LEU A 136 -8.11 7.79 1.21
N GLU A 137 -8.54 7.62 2.47
CA GLU A 137 -9.96 7.64 2.85
C GLU A 137 -10.18 8.41 4.15
N ASN A 138 -11.25 9.20 4.27
CA ASN A 138 -11.57 9.96 5.49
C ASN A 138 -10.43 10.89 5.95
N LEU A 139 -9.78 11.55 4.98
CA LEU A 139 -8.72 12.54 5.23
C LEU A 139 -9.13 13.90 4.64
N THR A 140 -8.85 14.97 5.38
CA THR A 140 -8.83 16.32 4.85
C THR A 140 -7.38 16.71 4.58
N LEU A 141 -7.05 16.93 3.31
CA LEU A 141 -5.71 17.36 2.89
C LEU A 141 -5.74 18.87 2.60
N LYS A 142 -4.91 19.65 3.28
CA LYS A 142 -4.87 21.11 3.10
C LYS A 142 -3.45 21.65 3.01
N ASN A 143 -3.31 22.84 2.40
CA ASN A 143 -2.05 23.59 2.30
C ASN A 143 -0.87 22.75 1.77
N GLY A 144 -1.14 21.82 0.84
CA GLY A 144 -0.10 21.12 0.10
C GLY A 144 0.30 21.91 -1.15
N GLU A 145 1.55 21.82 -1.55
CA GLU A 145 2.14 22.59 -2.64
C GLU A 145 2.81 21.70 -3.69
N ALA A 146 2.42 21.82 -4.96
CA ALA A 146 3.07 21.12 -6.05
C ALA A 146 4.30 21.93 -6.50
N THR A 147 5.45 21.28 -6.50
CA THR A 147 6.67 21.83 -7.13
C THR A 147 6.36 22.22 -8.57
N ASP A 148 6.67 23.47 -8.93
CA ASP A 148 6.52 23.95 -10.30
C ASP A 148 7.58 23.26 -11.17
N VAL A 149 7.17 22.26 -11.95
CA VAL A 149 8.03 21.66 -12.99
C VAL A 149 8.13 22.66 -14.14
N GLY A 150 8.92 23.72 -13.95
CA GLY A 150 9.07 24.77 -14.96
C GLY A 150 10.14 25.83 -14.73
N ILE A 151 10.52 26.15 -13.49
CA ILE A 151 11.49 27.23 -13.24
C ILE A 151 12.66 26.74 -12.38
N ILE A 152 13.78 26.52 -13.05
CA ILE A 152 15.11 26.11 -12.53
C ILE A 152 15.76 27.09 -11.54
N ASN A 153 15.02 28.09 -11.08
CA ASN A 153 15.52 29.13 -10.16
C ASN A 153 14.67 29.27 -8.91
N ASP A 154 13.65 28.43 -8.70
CA ASP A 154 12.84 28.51 -7.50
C ASP A 154 13.57 27.83 -6.34
N ILE A 155 14.15 28.66 -5.49
CA ILE A 155 14.53 28.34 -4.12
C ILE A 155 13.30 28.31 -3.19
N GLY A 156 12.09 28.47 -3.74
CA GLY A 156 10.82 28.55 -3.04
C GLY A 156 9.97 27.30 -3.19
N TYR A 157 9.18 27.08 -2.14
CA TYR A 157 8.15 26.07 -2.02
C TYR A 157 7.22 26.05 -3.25
N GLY A 158 6.63 24.88 -3.54
CA GLY A 158 5.81 24.70 -4.75
C GLY A 158 4.66 25.71 -4.88
N ASN A 159 4.06 25.81 -6.06
CA ASN A 159 2.85 26.63 -6.18
C ASN A 159 1.74 26.07 -5.27
N SER A 160 0.93 26.96 -4.70
CA SER A 160 -0.23 26.56 -3.90
C SER A 160 -1.13 25.59 -4.68
N GLY A 161 -1.39 24.42 -4.08
CA GLY A 161 -2.19 23.36 -4.67
C GLY A 161 -1.34 22.14 -5.07
N GLY A 162 -1.90 20.94 -4.85
CA GLY A 162 -1.24 19.67 -5.16
C GLY A 162 -0.81 18.86 -3.94
N ALA A 163 -1.77 18.49 -3.10
CA ALA A 163 -1.51 17.65 -1.92
C ALA A 163 -1.03 16.23 -2.26
N ILE A 164 -1.31 15.73 -3.46
CA ILE A 164 -0.97 14.38 -3.88
C ILE A 164 -0.32 14.45 -5.27
N PHE A 165 0.80 13.77 -5.45
CA PHE A 165 1.33 13.43 -6.77
C PHE A 165 1.44 11.92 -6.90
N ASN A 166 0.89 11.40 -8.00
CA ASN A 166 0.97 9.99 -8.32
C ASN A 166 1.96 9.78 -9.48
N ASN A 167 3.07 9.12 -9.17
CA ASN A 167 4.16 8.76 -10.09
C ASN A 167 4.15 7.26 -10.48
N SER A 168 3.02 6.57 -10.26
CA SER A 168 2.94 5.11 -10.42
C SER A 168 2.86 4.64 -11.86
#